data_AF-A0AAW2Y4Q9-F1
#
_entry.id   AF-A0AAW2Y4Q9-F1
#
_cell.length_a   1.000
_cell.length_b   1.000
_cell.length_c   1.000
_cell.angle_alpha   90.00
_cell.angle_beta   90.00
_cell.angle_gamma   90.00
#
_symmetry.space_group_name_H-M   'P 1'
#
loop_
_entity.id
_entity.type
_entity.pdbx_description
1 polymer ?
#
loop_
_entity_poly.entity_id
_entity_poly.type
_entity_poly.pdbx_seq_one_letter_code
_entity_poly.pdbx_strand_id
1 'polypeptide(L)'
;MRSKDRISYFYDEASQGISCGASTVSFSGLCGVLQRITPNTQELFSNEMVKYNLGEDCPVFDNLFEFCQIYAGGTIDAARRLNNQLCDIAINWAGGLHHAKKCEASGFCYINDLVLGILELLKYHARVLYIDIDVHHGDGVEEAFYFTDRVMTVSFHKYGDLFFPGTGDVKDIGEREGKFYAINVPLKDGIDDGSFLRLFKTIILKVMECYAPGAIVLQCGADSLAGDRLGCFNLSIDGHAACVRFVKQLNLPLLVTGGGGYTKENVARCWTVETGALLGVELPNEIPENDYIKYFAPDYSLKCPSGHMENLNSKSYLNTIRQQVCENLSSIQHAPGVQMHEVPPDFYIPDFDEDEQNPDERVNRHIQDKHIQRDDEYYEGDNDNDQTMDDS
;
A
#
# COMPACT_ATOMS: atom_id res chain seq x y z
N MET A 1 -10.86 16.42 -6.79
CA MET A 1 -9.88 16.96 -5.81
C MET A 1 -8.47 16.56 -6.26
N ARG A 2 -7.55 17.51 -6.47
CA ARG A 2 -6.19 17.20 -6.96
C ARG A 2 -5.39 16.42 -5.90
N SER A 3 -4.39 15.63 -6.29
CA SER A 3 -3.55 14.81 -5.40
C SER A 3 -2.97 15.56 -4.20
N LYS A 4 -2.78 16.89 -4.32
CA LYS A 4 -2.33 17.77 -3.24
C LYS A 4 -3.24 17.75 -2.01
N ASP A 5 -4.56 17.67 -2.15
CA ASP A 5 -5.48 17.85 -1.01
C ASP A 5 -5.78 16.52 -0.26
N ARG A 6 -5.37 15.36 -0.78
CA ARG A 6 -5.83 14.04 -0.29
C ARG A 6 -5.00 13.48 0.87
N ILE A 7 -3.69 13.74 0.91
CA ILE A 7 -2.81 13.20 1.96
C ILE A 7 -3.07 13.90 3.31
N SER A 8 -3.31 15.22 3.30
CA SER A 8 -3.60 16.00 4.52
C SER A 8 -4.92 15.61 5.19
N TYR A 9 -5.97 15.34 4.40
CA TYR A 9 -7.28 14.99 4.93
C TYR A 9 -7.20 13.78 5.87
N PHE A 10 -6.42 12.76 5.48
CA PHE A 10 -6.23 11.55 6.27
C PHE A 10 -5.33 11.72 7.49
N TYR A 11 -4.29 12.56 7.43
CA TYR A 11 -3.42 12.83 8.59
C TYR A 11 -4.09 13.75 9.64
N ASP A 12 -4.95 14.69 9.23
CA ASP A 12 -5.65 15.63 10.14
C ASP A 12 -6.96 15.05 10.74
N GLU A 13 -7.77 14.26 10.01
CA GLU A 13 -9.00 13.64 10.57
C GLU A 13 -8.70 12.66 11.72
N ALA A 14 -7.52 12.04 11.72
CA ALA A 14 -7.05 11.22 12.83
C ALA A 14 -6.76 12.02 14.12
N SER A 15 -6.93 13.34 14.11
CA SER A 15 -6.63 14.21 15.25
C SER A 15 -7.84 14.97 15.81
N GLN A 16 -8.73 15.57 15.01
CA GLN A 16 -9.89 16.32 15.51
C GLN A 16 -11.01 16.40 14.46
N GLY A 17 -12.26 16.19 14.87
CA GLY A 17 -13.41 16.47 14.02
C GLY A 17 -13.47 17.95 13.67
N ILE A 18 -13.32 18.30 12.39
CA ILE A 18 -13.44 19.68 11.89
C ILE A 18 -14.29 19.71 10.61
N SER A 19 -15.24 20.64 10.62
CA SER A 19 -16.21 20.94 9.56
C SER A 19 -15.57 21.55 8.30
N CYS A 20 -16.13 21.17 7.15
CA CYS A 20 -15.74 21.65 5.82
C CYS A 20 -15.93 23.18 5.65
N GLY A 21 -14.87 23.86 5.21
CA GLY A 21 -14.90 25.24 4.74
C GLY A 21 -13.71 25.50 3.82
N ALA A 22 -14.00 25.86 2.56
CA ALA A 22 -13.01 26.11 1.51
C ALA A 22 -11.93 27.12 1.95
N SER A 23 -10.76 26.62 2.31
CA SER A 23 -9.56 27.41 2.61
C SER A 23 -8.35 26.49 2.45
N THR A 24 -7.26 27.03 1.91
CA THR A 24 -6.00 26.34 1.63
C THR A 24 -5.62 25.36 2.74
N VAL A 25 -5.51 24.06 2.42
CA VAL A 25 -5.09 23.06 3.41
C VAL A 25 -3.66 23.39 3.84
N SER A 26 -3.50 23.85 5.08
CA SER A 26 -2.20 24.12 5.67
C SER A 26 -1.64 22.82 6.23
N PHE A 27 -0.66 22.23 5.55
CA PHE A 27 0.01 21.03 6.03
C PHE A 27 0.76 21.34 7.32
N SER A 28 0.41 20.65 8.41
CA SER A 28 1.13 20.71 9.68
C SER A 28 2.01 19.46 9.87
N GLY A 29 2.85 19.45 10.90
CA GLY A 29 3.67 18.27 11.24
C GLY A 29 4.67 17.84 10.16
N LEU A 30 4.87 16.53 10.04
CA LEU A 30 5.81 15.91 9.09
C LEU A 30 5.44 16.25 7.63
N CYS A 31 4.17 16.14 7.25
CA CYS A 31 3.72 16.45 5.89
C CYS A 31 4.05 17.89 5.48
N GLY A 32 3.88 18.86 6.40
CA GLY A 32 4.23 20.26 6.15
C GLY A 32 5.74 20.51 6.03
N VAL A 33 6.57 19.65 6.63
CA VAL A 33 8.03 19.68 6.42
C VAL A 33 8.38 19.07 5.07
N LEU A 34 7.89 17.86 4.77
CA LEU A 34 8.15 17.18 3.50
C LEU A 34 7.80 18.06 2.29
N GLN A 35 6.69 18.80 2.35
CA GLN A 35 6.27 19.70 1.27
C GLN A 35 7.26 20.86 0.99
N ARG A 36 8.01 21.31 2.01
CA ARG A 36 8.86 22.52 1.93
C ARG A 36 10.35 22.21 1.89
N ILE A 37 10.74 21.05 2.40
CA ILE A 37 12.14 20.65 2.51
C ILE A 37 12.67 20.23 1.14
N THR A 38 13.85 20.75 0.81
CA THR A 38 14.61 20.42 -0.41
C THR A 38 16.08 20.30 -0.04
N PRO A 39 16.94 19.69 -0.88
CA PRO A 39 18.38 19.63 -0.61
C PRO A 39 19.01 21.00 -0.35
N ASN A 40 18.49 22.07 -0.97
CA ASN A 40 18.96 23.44 -0.81
C ASN A 40 18.43 24.14 0.45
N THR A 41 17.29 23.69 0.99
CA THR A 41 16.64 24.33 2.14
C THR A 41 16.78 23.52 3.43
N GLN A 42 17.31 22.29 3.38
CA GLN A 42 17.37 21.37 4.51
C GLN A 42 18.07 21.93 5.76
N GLU A 43 19.09 22.78 5.60
CA GLU A 43 19.77 23.44 6.73
C GLU A 43 18.82 24.30 7.57
N LEU A 44 17.80 24.90 6.94
CA LEU A 44 16.77 25.72 7.60
C LEU A 44 15.80 24.88 8.44
N PHE A 45 15.77 23.56 8.20
CA PHE A 45 14.89 22.60 8.88
C PHE A 45 15.65 21.68 9.83
N SER A 46 16.85 22.07 10.29
CA SER A 46 17.72 21.20 11.11
C SER A 46 17.02 20.59 12.33
N ASN A 47 16.17 21.36 13.03
CA ASN A 47 15.43 20.86 14.20
C ASN A 47 14.34 19.87 13.80
N GLU A 48 13.61 20.19 12.74
CA GLU A 48 12.58 19.33 12.17
C GLU A 48 13.16 18.03 11.61
N MET A 49 14.33 18.07 10.98
CA MET A 49 15.01 16.89 10.47
C MET A 49 15.31 15.90 11.60
N VAL A 50 15.86 16.37 12.72
CA VAL A 50 16.08 15.52 13.89
C VAL A 50 14.75 15.02 14.47
N LYS A 51 13.76 15.91 14.58
CA LYS A 51 12.45 15.58 15.16
C LYS A 51 11.70 14.51 14.36
N TYR A 52 11.79 14.55 13.04
CA TYR A 52 11.04 13.69 12.12
C TYR A 52 11.90 12.57 11.52
N ASN A 53 13.11 12.37 12.05
CA ASN A 53 14.06 11.36 11.60
C ASN A 53 14.39 11.43 10.08
N LEU A 54 14.60 12.64 9.57
CA LEU A 54 15.06 12.90 8.21
C LEU A 54 16.58 13.09 8.24
N GLY A 55 17.33 12.28 7.48
CA GLY A 55 18.78 12.24 7.59
C GLY A 55 19.38 11.02 6.91
N GLU A 56 20.16 10.22 7.66
CA GLU A 56 20.98 9.12 7.14
C GLU A 56 20.17 8.11 6.31
N ASP A 57 19.26 7.38 6.97
CA ASP A 57 18.44 6.37 6.30
C ASP A 57 17.24 6.98 5.56
N CYS A 58 16.88 8.23 5.85
CA CYS A 58 15.76 8.92 5.21
C CYS A 58 16.23 10.27 4.63
N PRO A 59 17.04 10.26 3.55
CA PRO A 59 17.68 11.46 3.03
C PRO A 59 16.70 12.43 2.37
N VAL A 60 17.03 13.71 2.44
CA VAL A 60 16.34 14.73 1.64
C VAL A 60 16.91 14.71 0.21
N PHE A 61 16.04 14.50 -0.77
CA PHE A 61 16.39 14.54 -2.19
C PHE A 61 15.41 15.42 -2.99
N ASP A 62 15.79 15.79 -4.20
CA ASP A 62 14.95 16.60 -5.08
C ASP A 62 13.63 15.88 -5.38
N ASN A 63 12.51 16.61 -5.28
CA ASN A 63 11.16 16.08 -5.48
C ASN A 63 10.74 14.99 -4.47
N LEU A 64 11.35 14.95 -3.27
CA LEU A 64 10.94 14.03 -2.19
C LEU A 64 9.42 14.03 -1.93
N PHE A 65 8.80 15.21 -1.85
CA PHE A 65 7.36 15.27 -1.61
C PHE A 65 6.55 14.73 -2.79
N GLU A 66 6.95 15.01 -4.02
CA GLU A 66 6.27 14.48 -5.20
C GLU A 66 6.40 12.95 -5.27
N PHE A 67 7.57 12.40 -4.94
CA PHE A 67 7.76 10.96 -4.76
C PHE A 67 6.75 10.40 -3.75
N CYS A 68 6.58 11.07 -2.60
CA CYS A 68 5.58 10.72 -1.60
C CYS A 68 4.14 10.77 -2.12
N GLN A 69 3.82 11.79 -2.93
CA GLN A 69 2.50 11.96 -3.50
C GLN A 69 2.15 10.89 -4.52
N ILE A 70 3.11 10.43 -5.32
CA ILE A 70 2.89 9.43 -6.37
C ILE A 70 2.51 8.09 -5.74
N TYR A 71 3.33 7.56 -4.83
CA TYR A 71 3.03 6.23 -4.26
C TYR A 71 1.81 6.27 -3.34
N ALA A 72 1.67 7.30 -2.49
CA ALA A 72 0.53 7.39 -1.58
C ALA A 72 -0.79 7.63 -2.34
N GLY A 73 -0.74 8.46 -3.38
CA GLY A 73 -1.88 8.69 -4.26
C GLY A 73 -2.32 7.41 -4.98
N GLY A 74 -1.37 6.62 -5.48
CA GLY A 74 -1.64 5.33 -6.12
C GLY A 74 -2.33 4.33 -5.19
N THR A 75 -1.85 4.19 -3.95
CA THR A 75 -2.44 3.26 -2.96
C THR A 75 -3.84 3.69 -2.53
N ILE A 76 -4.07 5.00 -2.32
CA ILE A 76 -5.41 5.53 -1.99
C ILE A 76 -6.38 5.33 -3.17
N ASP A 77 -5.95 5.61 -4.40
CA ASP A 77 -6.81 5.44 -5.58
C ASP A 77 -7.16 3.97 -5.82
N ALA A 78 -6.18 3.08 -5.66
CA ALA A 78 -6.37 1.64 -5.72
C ALA A 78 -7.40 1.14 -4.68
N ALA A 79 -7.30 1.59 -3.42
CA ALA A 79 -8.28 1.29 -2.38
C ALA A 79 -9.68 1.83 -2.72
N ARG A 80 -9.78 3.05 -3.28
CA ARG A 80 -11.06 3.60 -3.75
C ARG A 80 -11.68 2.77 -4.87
N ARG A 81 -10.89 2.31 -5.84
CA ARG A 81 -11.38 1.46 -6.94
C ARG A 81 -11.93 0.12 -6.43
N LEU A 82 -11.27 -0.49 -5.44
CA LEU A 82 -11.75 -1.69 -4.77
C LEU A 82 -13.08 -1.43 -4.02
N ASN A 83 -13.15 -0.36 -3.22
CA ASN A 83 -14.36 0.02 -2.49
C ASN A 83 -15.57 0.25 -3.41
N ASN A 84 -15.33 0.86 -4.58
CA ASN A 84 -16.35 1.14 -5.58
C ASN A 84 -16.60 -0.04 -6.54
N GLN A 85 -16.01 -1.22 -6.29
CA GLN A 85 -16.19 -2.44 -7.08
C GLN A 85 -15.84 -2.26 -8.56
N LEU A 86 -14.88 -1.38 -8.86
CA LEU A 86 -14.39 -1.13 -10.22
C LEU A 86 -13.33 -2.14 -10.66
N CYS A 87 -12.72 -2.84 -9.70
CA CYS A 87 -11.82 -3.96 -9.93
C CYS A 87 -11.86 -4.94 -8.75
N ASP A 88 -11.46 -6.19 -9.00
CA ASP A 88 -11.27 -7.20 -7.95
C ASP A 88 -9.87 -7.11 -7.32
N ILE A 89 -8.89 -6.67 -8.10
CA ILE A 89 -7.48 -6.56 -7.73
C ILE A 89 -6.97 -5.21 -8.20
N ALA A 90 -6.26 -4.49 -7.33
CA ALA A 90 -5.54 -3.26 -7.68
C ALA A 90 -4.06 -3.38 -7.28
N ILE A 91 -3.16 -2.90 -8.13
CA ILE A 91 -1.71 -3.06 -7.95
C ILE A 91 -1.04 -1.69 -7.92
N ASN A 92 -0.20 -1.45 -6.91
CA ASN A 92 0.69 -0.28 -6.85
C ASN A 92 2.10 -0.68 -6.39
N TRP A 93 2.96 -1.06 -7.34
CA TRP A 93 4.35 -1.43 -7.05
C TRP A 93 5.21 -0.29 -6.50
N ALA A 94 4.80 0.97 -6.68
CA ALA A 94 5.51 2.11 -6.10
C ALA A 94 5.22 2.30 -4.61
N GLY A 95 4.12 1.73 -4.11
CA GLY A 95 3.73 1.77 -2.70
C GLY A 95 4.29 0.62 -1.87
N GLY A 96 3.78 0.47 -0.65
CA GLY A 96 4.22 -0.58 0.27
C GLY A 96 5.24 -0.12 1.30
N LEU A 97 5.29 1.19 1.59
CA LEU A 97 6.31 1.82 2.44
C LEU A 97 5.90 1.67 3.92
N HIS A 98 6.07 0.46 4.45
CA HIS A 98 5.50 0.01 5.71
C HIS A 98 6.16 0.54 6.99
N HIS A 99 7.36 1.13 6.92
CA HIS A 99 8.10 1.59 8.10
C HIS A 99 7.74 3.01 8.55
N ALA A 100 7.13 3.81 7.67
CA ALA A 100 6.77 5.18 7.97
C ALA A 100 5.81 5.24 9.18
N LYS A 101 6.10 6.14 10.12
CA LYS A 101 5.32 6.32 11.36
C LYS A 101 4.39 7.52 11.22
N LYS A 102 3.55 7.74 12.24
CA LYS A 102 2.62 8.90 12.26
C LYS A 102 3.37 10.23 12.20
N CYS A 103 4.49 10.33 12.91
CA CYS A 103 5.22 11.57 13.14
C CYS A 103 6.73 11.44 12.90
N GLU A 104 7.20 10.46 12.13
CA GLU A 104 8.61 10.33 11.75
C GLU A 104 8.77 9.42 10.52
N ALA A 105 9.81 9.68 9.74
CA ALA A 105 10.28 8.78 8.69
C ALA A 105 11.10 7.64 9.31
N SER A 106 11.14 6.48 8.67
CA SER A 106 11.90 5.33 9.14
C SER A 106 12.15 4.35 8.01
N GLY A 107 13.32 3.69 7.96
CA GLY A 107 13.61 2.63 6.99
C GLY A 107 13.28 2.99 5.54
N PHE A 108 13.79 4.12 5.06
CA PHE A 108 13.51 4.67 3.72
C PHE A 108 12.06 5.13 3.46
N CYS A 109 11.17 5.05 4.45
CA CYS A 109 9.75 5.35 4.32
C CYS A 109 9.38 6.69 4.97
N TYR A 110 8.68 7.56 4.24
CA TYR A 110 8.32 8.92 4.69
C TYR A 110 6.82 9.10 4.99
N ILE A 111 5.96 8.50 4.15
CA ILE A 111 4.50 8.46 4.31
C ILE A 111 4.08 7.00 4.24
N ASN A 112 3.22 6.57 5.18
CA ASN A 112 2.75 5.19 5.21
C ASN A 112 1.51 5.06 4.32
N ASP A 113 1.72 4.75 3.04
CA ASP A 113 0.64 4.63 2.06
C ASP A 113 -0.30 3.47 2.35
N LEU A 114 0.21 2.40 2.96
CA LEU A 114 -0.58 1.23 3.38
C LEU A 114 -1.61 1.61 4.43
N VAL A 115 -1.22 2.38 5.45
CA VAL A 115 -2.16 2.89 6.46
C VAL A 115 -3.25 3.73 5.81
N LEU A 116 -2.90 4.62 4.85
CA LEU A 116 -3.88 5.45 4.14
C LEU A 116 -4.83 4.60 3.27
N GLY A 117 -4.31 3.60 2.57
CA GLY A 117 -5.11 2.65 1.79
C GLY A 117 -6.04 1.81 2.66
N ILE A 118 -5.57 1.32 3.80
CA ILE A 118 -6.39 0.56 4.77
C ILE A 118 -7.51 1.44 5.35
N LEU A 119 -7.21 2.69 5.73
CA LEU A 119 -8.22 3.63 6.21
C LEU A 119 -9.31 3.90 5.14
N GLU A 120 -8.92 4.00 3.88
CA GLU A 120 -9.87 4.10 2.77
C GLU A 120 -10.74 2.82 2.67
N LEU A 121 -10.13 1.63 2.69
CA LEU A 121 -10.88 0.35 2.67
C LEU A 121 -11.85 0.22 3.86
N LEU A 122 -11.47 0.68 5.05
CA LEU A 122 -12.29 0.64 6.26
C LEU A 122 -13.58 1.48 6.17
N LYS A 123 -13.75 2.32 5.15
CA LYS A 123 -15.02 3.01 4.89
C LYS A 123 -16.13 2.03 4.48
N TYR A 124 -15.78 0.95 3.79
CA TYR A 124 -16.74 -0.02 3.23
C TYR A 124 -16.58 -1.42 3.84
N HIS A 125 -15.39 -1.77 4.30
CA HIS A 125 -15.08 -3.07 4.87
C HIS A 125 -15.01 -3.01 6.40
N ALA A 126 -15.80 -3.85 7.09
CA ALA A 126 -15.79 -3.92 8.55
C ALA A 126 -14.42 -4.35 9.10
N ARG A 127 -13.74 -5.25 8.37
CA ARG A 127 -12.45 -5.85 8.71
C ARG A 127 -11.54 -5.89 7.48
N VAL A 128 -10.31 -5.41 7.62
CA VAL A 128 -9.27 -5.44 6.58
C VAL A 128 -8.10 -6.28 7.07
N LEU A 129 -7.64 -7.23 6.25
CA LEU A 129 -6.46 -8.04 6.54
C LEU A 129 -5.25 -7.45 5.83
N TYR A 130 -4.21 -7.12 6.58
CA TYR A 130 -2.90 -6.75 6.06
C TYR A 130 -1.94 -7.93 6.15
N ILE A 131 -1.33 -8.33 5.03
CA ILE A 131 -0.34 -9.39 4.94
C ILE A 131 0.96 -8.79 4.42
N ASP A 132 2.06 -9.10 5.08
CA ASP A 132 3.38 -8.55 4.78
C ASP A 132 4.41 -9.69 4.61
N ILE A 133 5.03 -9.74 3.44
CA ILE A 133 6.07 -10.72 3.07
C ILE A 133 7.43 -10.06 2.76
N ASP A 134 7.61 -8.79 3.16
CA ASP A 134 8.91 -8.15 3.27
C ASP A 134 9.80 -8.89 4.28
N VAL A 135 11.12 -8.82 4.12
CA VAL A 135 12.03 -9.43 5.10
C VAL A 135 12.02 -8.67 6.43
N HIS A 136 11.65 -7.39 6.42
CA HIS A 136 11.55 -6.55 7.61
C HIS A 136 10.13 -6.61 8.20
N HIS A 137 10.05 -6.43 9.52
CA HIS A 137 8.75 -6.35 10.18
C HIS A 137 7.99 -5.09 9.72
N GLY A 138 6.71 -5.25 9.34
CA GLY A 138 5.79 -4.17 8.94
C GLY A 138 5.32 -3.29 10.10
N ASP A 139 6.28 -2.75 10.84
CA ASP A 139 6.11 -2.12 12.13
C ASP A 139 5.29 -0.82 12.10
N GLY A 140 5.37 -0.01 11.05
CA GLY A 140 4.58 1.22 10.91
C GLY A 140 3.08 0.92 10.71
N VAL A 141 2.75 -0.13 9.95
CA VAL A 141 1.37 -0.57 9.75
C VAL A 141 0.83 -1.23 11.03
N GLU A 142 1.63 -2.09 11.66
CA GLU A 142 1.26 -2.70 12.95
C GLU A 142 1.00 -1.64 14.03
N GLU A 143 1.89 -0.67 14.20
CA GLU A 143 1.75 0.40 15.19
C GLU A 143 0.46 1.23 14.96
N ALA A 144 0.15 1.54 13.70
CA ALA A 144 -1.02 2.33 13.35
C ALA A 144 -2.36 1.65 13.74
N PHE A 145 -2.39 0.32 13.78
CA PHE A 145 -3.59 -0.46 14.05
C PHE A 145 -3.49 -1.31 15.34
N TYR A 146 -2.46 -1.11 16.16
CA TYR A 146 -2.13 -1.94 17.33
C TYR A 146 -3.25 -2.05 18.39
N PHE A 147 -4.16 -1.07 18.40
CA PHE A 147 -5.27 -0.96 19.36
C PHE A 147 -6.66 -1.23 18.75
N THR A 148 -6.77 -1.74 17.52
CA THR A 148 -8.08 -2.02 16.89
C THR A 148 -8.20 -3.46 16.41
N ASP A 149 -9.41 -4.01 16.47
CA ASP A 149 -9.79 -5.30 15.89
C ASP A 149 -10.27 -5.18 14.43
N ARG A 150 -10.44 -3.97 13.91
CA ARG A 150 -10.89 -3.72 12.53
C ARG A 150 -9.81 -3.96 11.48
N VAL A 151 -8.56 -4.05 11.89
CA VAL A 151 -7.44 -4.42 11.02
C VAL A 151 -6.65 -5.52 11.72
N MET A 152 -6.38 -6.61 10.99
CA MET A 152 -5.42 -7.62 11.43
C MET A 152 -4.14 -7.48 10.62
N THR A 153 -3.00 -7.33 11.29
CA THR A 153 -1.68 -7.33 10.66
C THR A 153 -1.05 -8.71 10.77
N VAL A 154 -0.50 -9.22 9.66
CA VAL A 154 0.21 -10.51 9.63
C VAL A 154 1.53 -10.31 8.91
N SER A 155 2.65 -10.38 9.64
CA SER A 155 3.99 -10.16 9.08
C SER A 155 4.90 -11.38 9.24
N PHE A 156 5.61 -11.72 8.16
CA PHE A 156 6.57 -12.82 8.10
C PHE A 156 7.97 -12.27 7.83
N HIS A 157 8.76 -12.07 8.87
CA HIS A 157 9.99 -11.28 8.78
C HIS A 157 11.15 -11.94 9.51
N LYS A 158 12.37 -11.50 9.22
CA LYS A 158 13.54 -11.84 10.03
C LYS A 158 13.45 -11.13 11.38
N TYR A 159 13.78 -11.86 12.44
CA TYR A 159 13.81 -11.30 13.80
C TYR A 159 15.03 -11.79 14.59
N GLY A 160 15.53 -10.94 15.49
CA GLY A 160 16.76 -11.16 16.26
C GLY A 160 18.02 -10.62 15.57
N ASP A 161 19.18 -10.83 16.19
CA ASP A 161 20.50 -10.40 15.68
C ASP A 161 20.60 -8.91 15.31
N LEU A 162 19.89 -8.05 16.05
CA LEU A 162 19.80 -6.60 15.79
C LEU A 162 19.28 -6.25 14.39
N PHE A 163 18.49 -7.14 13.78
CA PHE A 163 17.87 -6.88 12.48
C PHE A 163 16.81 -5.77 12.60
N PHE A 164 16.84 -4.83 11.66
CA PHE A 164 15.87 -3.73 11.59
C PHE A 164 14.45 -4.28 11.34
N PRO A 165 13.39 -3.70 11.93
CA PRO A 165 13.36 -2.55 12.86
C PRO A 165 13.55 -2.92 14.34
N GLY A 166 13.76 -4.21 14.66
CA GLY A 166 13.93 -4.69 16.04
C GLY A 166 12.64 -4.97 16.80
N THR A 167 11.48 -4.87 16.15
CA THR A 167 10.14 -5.24 16.66
C THR A 167 9.62 -6.49 15.93
N GLY A 168 8.44 -7.00 16.31
CA GLY A 168 7.82 -8.17 15.67
C GLY A 168 8.15 -9.49 16.37
N ASP A 169 8.35 -9.48 17.68
CA ASP A 169 8.44 -10.72 18.44
C ASP A 169 7.12 -11.50 18.32
N VAL A 170 7.16 -12.83 18.43
CA VAL A 170 5.94 -13.66 18.45
C VAL A 170 4.98 -13.29 19.61
N LYS A 171 5.48 -12.57 20.61
CA LYS A 171 4.71 -12.05 21.75
C LYS A 171 4.10 -10.67 21.51
N ASP A 172 4.49 -9.98 20.45
CA ASP A 172 3.90 -8.71 20.05
C ASP A 172 2.57 -9.04 19.36
N ILE A 173 1.49 -8.96 20.13
CA ILE A 173 0.16 -9.46 19.75
C ILE A 173 -0.92 -8.38 19.73
N GLY A 174 -0.54 -7.10 19.77
CA GLY A 174 -1.49 -5.99 19.91
C GLY A 174 -1.94 -5.78 21.35
N GLU A 175 -2.66 -4.68 21.56
CA GLU A 175 -3.12 -4.27 22.88
C GLU A 175 -4.59 -3.83 22.87
N ARG A 176 -5.23 -3.88 24.05
CA ARG A 176 -6.63 -3.51 24.25
C ARG A 176 -7.55 -4.26 23.27
N GLU A 177 -8.39 -3.55 22.52
CA GLU A 177 -9.27 -4.12 21.50
C GLU A 177 -8.50 -4.79 20.35
N GLY A 178 -7.27 -4.32 20.05
CA GLY A 178 -6.38 -4.92 19.04
C GLY A 178 -5.59 -6.14 19.52
N LYS A 179 -5.77 -6.57 20.77
CA LYS A 179 -5.09 -7.76 21.29
C LYS A 179 -5.52 -9.02 20.53
N PHE A 180 -4.55 -9.80 20.10
CA PHE A 180 -4.64 -10.94 19.17
C PHE A 180 -4.89 -10.59 17.69
N TYR A 181 -4.88 -9.30 17.32
CA TYR A 181 -5.03 -8.84 15.93
C TYR A 181 -3.72 -8.38 15.30
N ALA A 182 -2.60 -8.39 16.04
CA ALA A 182 -1.26 -8.33 15.45
C ALA A 182 -0.64 -9.74 15.49
N ILE A 183 -0.26 -10.26 14.31
CA ILE A 183 0.27 -11.61 14.14
C ILE A 183 1.68 -11.53 13.57
N ASN A 184 2.65 -11.81 14.44
CA ASN A 184 4.06 -11.79 14.08
C ASN A 184 4.62 -13.20 13.93
N VAL A 185 5.28 -13.44 12.80
CA VAL A 185 5.93 -14.71 12.45
C VAL A 185 7.43 -14.45 12.33
N PRO A 186 8.17 -14.41 13.46
CA PRO A 186 9.61 -14.19 13.44
C PRO A 186 10.33 -15.40 12.86
N LEU A 187 11.26 -15.13 11.93
CA LEU A 187 12.04 -16.12 11.20
C LEU A 187 13.54 -15.84 11.33
N LYS A 188 14.34 -16.86 11.00
CA LYS A 188 15.80 -16.80 10.94
C LYS A 188 16.28 -16.78 9.49
N ASP A 189 17.59 -16.58 9.33
CA ASP A 189 18.23 -16.54 8.01
C ASP A 189 18.00 -17.81 7.19
N GLY A 190 18.01 -17.62 5.87
CA GLY A 190 18.05 -18.68 4.88
C GLY A 190 16.77 -19.49 4.73
N ILE A 191 15.61 -18.98 5.17
CA ILE A 191 14.34 -19.70 4.96
C ILE A 191 14.11 -20.01 3.48
N ASP A 192 13.77 -21.26 3.19
CA ASP A 192 13.51 -21.75 1.84
C ASP A 192 12.02 -21.71 1.46
N ASP A 193 11.73 -21.77 0.16
CA ASP A 193 10.37 -21.75 -0.41
C ASP A 193 9.43 -22.76 0.26
N GLY A 194 9.88 -24.00 0.41
CA GLY A 194 9.04 -25.09 0.91
C GLY A 194 8.65 -24.91 2.38
N SER A 195 9.55 -24.32 3.17
CA SER A 195 9.32 -24.03 4.58
C SER A 195 8.48 -22.77 4.77
N PHE A 196 8.79 -21.70 4.03
CA PHE A 196 8.04 -20.45 4.06
C PHE A 196 6.59 -20.68 3.61
N LEU A 197 6.38 -21.24 2.41
CA LEU A 197 5.04 -21.40 1.83
C LEU A 197 4.14 -22.32 2.67
N ARG A 198 4.70 -23.37 3.28
CA ARG A 198 3.95 -24.26 4.17
C ARG A 198 3.47 -23.53 5.43
N LEU A 199 4.35 -22.73 6.03
CA LEU A 199 4.03 -21.94 7.22
C LEU A 199 3.01 -20.85 6.87
N PHE A 200 3.29 -20.08 5.82
CA PHE A 200 2.45 -19.01 5.29
C PHE A 200 1.01 -19.49 5.06
N LYS A 201 0.81 -20.54 4.25
CA LYS A 201 -0.52 -21.10 3.98
C LYS A 201 -1.24 -21.54 5.25
N THR A 202 -0.53 -22.18 6.18
CA THR A 202 -1.14 -22.67 7.42
C THR A 202 -1.65 -21.51 8.28
N ILE A 203 -0.83 -20.47 8.45
CA ILE A 203 -1.18 -19.30 9.26
C ILE A 203 -2.29 -18.50 8.58
N ILE A 204 -2.16 -18.19 7.29
CA ILE A 204 -3.15 -17.40 6.57
C ILE A 204 -4.50 -18.12 6.51
N LEU A 205 -4.56 -19.44 6.30
CA LEU A 205 -5.83 -20.18 6.37
C LEU A 205 -6.50 -20.04 7.75
N LYS A 206 -5.71 -20.10 8.83
CA LYS A 206 -6.25 -19.93 10.19
C LYS A 206 -6.70 -18.51 10.46
N VAL A 207 -5.97 -17.51 9.95
CA VAL A 207 -6.39 -16.11 9.96
C VAL A 207 -7.72 -15.94 9.25
N MET A 208 -7.88 -16.48 8.05
CA MET A 208 -9.14 -16.40 7.30
C MET A 208 -10.31 -17.04 8.05
N GLU A 209 -10.08 -18.17 8.73
CA GLU A 209 -11.08 -18.86 9.57
C GLU A 209 -11.51 -18.00 10.77
N CYS A 210 -10.57 -17.38 11.48
CA CYS A 210 -10.83 -16.66 12.72
C CYS A 210 -11.27 -15.21 12.50
N TYR A 211 -10.70 -14.54 11.49
CA TYR A 211 -10.86 -13.11 11.28
C TYR A 211 -11.91 -12.77 10.22
N ALA A 212 -12.09 -13.61 9.19
CA ALA A 212 -13.04 -13.40 8.10
C ALA A 212 -13.03 -11.95 7.55
N PRO A 213 -11.91 -11.47 6.96
CA PRO A 213 -11.80 -10.11 6.45
C PRO A 213 -12.72 -9.86 5.24
N GLY A 214 -13.04 -8.59 4.98
CA GLY A 214 -13.78 -8.16 3.79
C GLY A 214 -12.90 -7.70 2.62
N ALA A 215 -11.64 -7.35 2.89
CA ALA A 215 -10.63 -6.97 1.91
C ALA A 215 -9.23 -7.34 2.42
N ILE A 216 -8.29 -7.52 1.50
CA ILE A 216 -6.89 -7.85 1.79
C ILE A 216 -5.97 -6.78 1.20
N VAL A 217 -4.99 -6.33 1.98
CA VAL A 217 -3.81 -5.60 1.50
C VAL A 217 -2.60 -6.53 1.62
N LEU A 218 -1.94 -6.81 0.50
CA LEU A 218 -0.75 -7.65 0.43
C LEU A 218 0.45 -6.80 0.03
N GLN A 219 1.37 -6.59 0.97
CA GLN A 219 2.66 -5.97 0.72
C GLN A 219 3.62 -7.05 0.22
N CYS A 220 4.21 -6.84 -0.96
CA CYS A 220 5.10 -7.78 -1.65
C CYS A 220 6.55 -7.32 -1.65
N GLY A 221 7.10 -7.00 -0.48
CA GLY A 221 8.52 -6.70 -0.31
C GLY A 221 9.39 -7.80 -0.91
N ALA A 222 10.26 -7.41 -1.86
CA ALA A 222 11.09 -8.30 -2.66
C ALA A 222 12.50 -8.49 -2.06
N ASP A 223 12.80 -7.87 -0.92
CA ASP A 223 14.04 -8.09 -0.16
C ASP A 223 14.05 -9.40 0.62
N SER A 224 12.93 -10.10 0.72
CA SER A 224 12.85 -11.49 1.18
C SER A 224 13.36 -12.52 0.16
N LEU A 225 13.72 -12.08 -1.06
CA LEU A 225 14.32 -12.93 -2.08
C LEU A 225 15.77 -13.31 -1.79
N ALA A 226 16.16 -14.48 -2.30
CA ALA A 226 17.54 -14.93 -2.31
C ALA A 226 18.44 -13.93 -3.07
N GLY A 227 19.59 -13.61 -2.47
CA GLY A 227 20.58 -12.73 -3.09
C GLY A 227 20.19 -11.25 -3.09
N ASP A 228 19.22 -10.85 -2.25
CA ASP A 228 19.02 -9.44 -1.93
C ASP A 228 20.27 -8.84 -1.25
N ARG A 229 20.45 -7.52 -1.37
CA ARG A 229 21.63 -6.84 -0.80
C ARG A 229 21.52 -6.61 0.71
N LEU A 230 20.32 -6.50 1.26
CA LEU A 230 20.06 -6.24 2.68
C LEU A 230 19.38 -7.44 3.35
N GLY A 231 18.46 -8.11 2.65
CA GLY A 231 17.77 -9.28 3.14
C GLY A 231 18.66 -10.53 3.19
N CYS A 232 18.29 -11.46 4.07
CA CYS A 232 19.02 -12.71 4.28
C CYS A 232 18.08 -13.92 4.34
N PHE A 233 16.99 -13.87 3.58
CA PHE A 233 16.19 -15.04 3.26
C PHE A 233 16.71 -15.72 1.99
N ASN A 234 16.13 -16.87 1.66
CA ASN A 234 16.51 -17.67 0.49
C ASN A 234 15.30 -18.04 -0.37
N LEU A 235 14.34 -17.11 -0.50
CA LEU A 235 13.15 -17.32 -1.32
C LEU A 235 13.47 -17.16 -2.81
N SER A 236 12.94 -18.05 -3.63
CA SER A 236 12.90 -17.85 -5.07
C SER A 236 11.72 -16.95 -5.46
N ILE A 237 11.80 -16.38 -6.66
CA ILE A 237 10.68 -15.63 -7.26
C ILE A 237 9.43 -16.51 -7.37
N ASP A 238 9.59 -17.80 -7.69
CA ASP A 238 8.46 -18.74 -7.78
C ASP A 238 7.83 -18.99 -6.40
N GLY A 239 8.64 -19.10 -5.35
CA GLY A 239 8.21 -19.28 -3.96
C GLY A 239 7.50 -18.05 -3.40
N HIS A 240 8.04 -16.87 -3.66
CA HIS A 240 7.45 -15.58 -3.27
C HIS A 240 6.12 -15.36 -4.00
N ALA A 241 6.08 -15.50 -5.33
CA ALA A 241 4.85 -15.43 -6.13
C ALA A 241 3.83 -16.53 -5.79
N ALA A 242 4.23 -17.66 -5.20
CA ALA A 242 3.29 -18.66 -4.72
C ALA A 242 2.45 -18.17 -3.52
N CYS A 243 2.96 -17.23 -2.73
CA CYS A 243 2.21 -16.55 -1.68
C CYS A 243 1.12 -15.66 -2.30
N VAL A 244 1.47 -14.86 -3.31
CA VAL A 244 0.52 -14.03 -4.07
C VAL A 244 -0.58 -14.88 -4.71
N ARG A 245 -0.22 -15.98 -5.41
CA ARG A 245 -1.19 -16.91 -6.01
C ARG A 245 -2.14 -17.49 -4.95
N PHE A 246 -1.63 -17.80 -3.77
CA PHE A 246 -2.44 -18.32 -2.69
C PHE A 246 -3.41 -17.27 -2.14
N VAL A 247 -2.96 -16.03 -1.91
CA VAL A 247 -3.82 -14.94 -1.44
C VAL A 247 -4.90 -14.61 -2.48
N LYS A 248 -4.55 -14.56 -3.77
CA LYS A 248 -5.52 -14.38 -4.87
C LYS A 248 -6.65 -15.42 -4.82
N GLN A 249 -6.34 -16.69 -4.51
CA GLN A 249 -7.33 -17.78 -4.44
C GLN A 249 -8.34 -17.62 -3.30
N LEU A 250 -8.12 -16.69 -2.36
CA LEU A 250 -9.09 -16.37 -1.31
C LEU A 250 -10.30 -15.57 -1.84
N ASN A 251 -10.22 -15.03 -3.06
CA ASN A 251 -11.30 -14.34 -3.78
C ASN A 251 -11.94 -13.19 -2.98
N LEU A 252 -11.10 -12.33 -2.40
CA LEU A 252 -11.51 -11.07 -1.77
C LEU A 252 -10.91 -9.89 -2.54
N PRO A 253 -11.50 -8.67 -2.43
CA PRO A 253 -10.89 -7.45 -2.91
C PRO A 253 -9.44 -7.36 -2.43
N LEU A 254 -8.50 -7.28 -3.37
CA LEU A 254 -7.07 -7.42 -3.10
C LEU A 254 -6.30 -6.19 -3.60
N LEU A 255 -5.74 -5.44 -2.66
CA LEU A 255 -4.74 -4.42 -2.93
C LEU A 255 -3.36 -5.04 -2.82
N VAL A 256 -2.56 -4.97 -3.88
CA VAL A 256 -1.17 -5.45 -3.89
C VAL A 256 -0.23 -4.27 -4.03
N THR A 257 0.79 -4.20 -3.17
CA THR A 257 1.80 -3.15 -3.22
C THR A 257 3.20 -3.72 -3.35
N GLY A 258 4.19 -2.87 -3.66
CA GLY A 258 5.59 -3.22 -3.57
C GLY A 258 6.09 -3.30 -2.12
N GLY A 259 7.29 -2.78 -1.88
CA GLY A 259 7.99 -2.85 -0.61
C GLY A 259 9.50 -2.69 -0.77
N GLY A 260 10.28 -3.26 0.16
CA GLY A 260 11.73 -3.35 0.04
C GLY A 260 12.18 -4.21 -1.14
N GLY A 261 13.48 -4.13 -1.47
CA GLY A 261 14.08 -4.87 -2.58
C GLY A 261 15.28 -4.14 -3.16
N TYR A 262 16.48 -4.68 -2.94
CA TYR A 262 17.74 -3.96 -3.11
C TYR A 262 18.66 -4.60 -4.16
N THR A 263 18.36 -5.82 -4.60
CA THR A 263 18.83 -6.36 -5.88
C THR A 263 17.78 -6.08 -6.96
N LYS A 264 17.81 -4.85 -7.51
CA LYS A 264 16.78 -4.28 -8.42
C LYS A 264 16.39 -5.18 -9.60
N GLU A 265 17.34 -5.96 -10.12
CA GLU A 265 17.08 -6.90 -11.21
C GLU A 265 16.12 -8.01 -10.77
N ASN A 266 16.26 -8.48 -9.53
CA ASN A 266 15.36 -9.48 -8.95
C ASN A 266 14.02 -8.87 -8.54
N VAL A 267 13.99 -7.61 -8.10
CA VAL A 267 12.74 -6.87 -7.84
C VAL A 267 11.90 -6.79 -9.13
N ALA A 268 12.51 -6.36 -10.24
CA ALA A 268 11.83 -6.28 -11.53
C ALA A 268 11.29 -7.64 -11.98
N ARG A 269 12.07 -8.72 -11.83
CA ARG A 269 11.61 -10.09 -12.13
C ARG A 269 10.45 -10.50 -11.23
N CYS A 270 10.56 -10.25 -9.92
CA CYS A 270 9.58 -10.67 -8.92
C CYS A 270 8.20 -10.06 -9.19
N TRP A 271 8.12 -8.73 -9.20
CA TRP A 271 6.87 -8.01 -9.40
C TRP A 271 6.28 -8.26 -10.80
N THR A 272 7.11 -8.54 -11.81
CA THR A 272 6.64 -9.00 -13.13
C THR A 272 5.95 -10.37 -13.04
N VAL A 273 6.59 -11.35 -12.39
CA VAL A 273 6.02 -12.70 -12.21
C VAL A 273 4.77 -12.66 -11.33
N GLU A 274 4.75 -11.85 -10.27
CA GLU A 274 3.59 -11.64 -9.41
C GLU A 274 2.42 -10.99 -10.16
N THR A 275 2.70 -10.03 -11.04
CA THR A 275 1.68 -9.46 -11.94
C THR A 275 1.08 -10.57 -12.83
N GLY A 276 1.91 -11.45 -13.40
CA GLY A 276 1.45 -12.64 -14.13
C GLY A 276 0.58 -13.56 -13.27
N ALA A 277 0.98 -13.83 -12.03
CA ALA A 277 0.19 -14.61 -11.07
C ALA A 277 -1.17 -13.98 -10.76
N LEU A 278 -1.23 -12.66 -10.58
CA LEU A 278 -2.46 -11.90 -10.35
C LEU A 278 -3.38 -11.94 -11.57
N LEU A 279 -2.84 -11.85 -12.78
CA LEU A 279 -3.59 -12.02 -14.03
C LEU A 279 -3.96 -13.49 -14.34
N GLY A 280 -3.37 -14.46 -13.65
CA GLY A 280 -3.54 -15.88 -13.96
C GLY A 280 -2.84 -16.31 -15.25
N VAL A 281 -1.79 -15.59 -15.65
CA VAL A 281 -0.98 -15.83 -16.84
C VAL A 281 0.39 -16.37 -16.42
N GLU A 282 0.78 -17.50 -17.00
CA GLU A 282 2.13 -18.03 -16.85
C GLU A 282 3.06 -17.35 -17.86
N LEU A 283 4.09 -16.65 -17.36
CA LEU A 283 5.02 -15.91 -18.20
C LEU A 283 6.14 -16.84 -18.72
N PRO A 284 6.60 -16.66 -19.97
CA PRO A 284 7.77 -17.38 -20.45
C PRO A 284 9.01 -17.00 -19.64
N ASN A 285 9.94 -17.94 -19.46
CA ASN A 285 11.15 -17.68 -18.68
C ASN A 285 12.10 -16.67 -19.37
N GLU A 286 12.03 -16.55 -20.69
CA GLU A 286 12.84 -15.61 -21.47
C GLU A 286 12.30 -14.18 -21.29
N ILE A 287 13.17 -13.25 -20.91
CA ILE A 287 12.80 -11.84 -20.74
C ILE A 287 12.70 -11.20 -22.14
N PRO A 288 11.55 -10.57 -22.48
CA PRO A 288 11.39 -9.91 -23.77
C PRO A 288 12.35 -8.72 -23.91
N GLU A 289 12.68 -8.35 -25.15
CA GLU A 289 13.50 -7.17 -25.41
C GLU A 289 12.87 -5.91 -24.79
N ASN A 290 13.69 -5.13 -24.08
CA ASN A 290 13.27 -3.94 -23.37
C ASN A 290 14.49 -3.01 -23.14
N ASP A 291 14.21 -1.75 -22.78
CA ASP A 291 15.22 -0.71 -22.58
C ASP A 291 16.31 -1.06 -21.55
N TYR A 292 15.98 -1.94 -20.61
CA TYR A 292 16.84 -2.35 -19.50
C TYR A 292 17.36 -3.79 -19.64
N ILE A 293 17.22 -4.44 -20.81
CA ILE A 293 17.55 -5.87 -21.00
C ILE A 293 18.97 -6.25 -20.54
N LYS A 294 19.92 -5.31 -20.67
CA LYS A 294 21.33 -5.50 -20.28
C LYS A 294 21.52 -5.74 -18.78
N TYR A 295 20.58 -5.31 -17.93
CA TYR A 295 20.60 -5.56 -16.50
C TYR A 295 20.40 -7.05 -16.16
N PHE A 296 19.77 -7.81 -17.05
CA PHE A 296 19.43 -9.21 -16.82
C PHE A 296 20.46 -10.19 -17.40
N ALA A 297 21.59 -9.67 -17.91
CA ALA A 297 22.70 -10.50 -18.36
C ALA A 297 23.30 -11.32 -17.21
N PRO A 298 23.91 -12.48 -17.49
CA PRO A 298 24.06 -13.10 -18.80
C PRO A 298 22.88 -14.01 -19.21
N ASP A 299 21.97 -14.32 -18.28
CA ASP A 299 20.98 -15.37 -18.48
C ASP A 299 19.71 -14.89 -19.21
N TYR A 300 19.40 -13.59 -19.10
CA TYR A 300 18.21 -12.95 -19.69
C TYR A 300 16.90 -13.70 -19.33
N SER A 301 16.86 -14.28 -18.12
CA SER A 301 15.74 -15.09 -17.63
C SER A 301 15.02 -14.46 -16.45
N LEU A 302 13.71 -14.75 -16.33
CA LEU A 302 12.89 -14.40 -15.17
C LEU A 302 13.27 -15.24 -13.94
N LYS A 303 13.63 -16.51 -14.13
CA LYS A 303 14.10 -17.36 -13.03
C LYS A 303 15.54 -17.03 -12.68
N CYS A 304 15.81 -16.90 -11.39
CA CYS A 304 17.13 -16.67 -10.81
C CYS A 304 17.57 -17.94 -10.05
N PRO A 305 18.85 -18.35 -10.10
CA PRO A 305 19.36 -19.43 -9.27
C PRO A 305 19.13 -19.12 -7.78
N SER A 306 18.56 -20.08 -7.05
CA SER A 306 18.42 -19.98 -5.59
C SER A 306 19.81 -19.88 -4.94
N GLY A 307 19.96 -19.05 -3.91
CA GLY A 307 21.21 -18.93 -3.17
C GLY A 307 21.57 -20.22 -2.42
N HIS A 308 22.87 -20.45 -2.22
CA HIS A 308 23.38 -21.53 -1.36
C HIS A 308 23.48 -21.08 0.12
N MET A 309 22.40 -20.52 0.66
CA MET A 309 22.34 -20.14 2.08
C MET A 309 21.82 -21.32 2.91
N GLU A 310 22.42 -21.56 4.07
CA GLU A 310 21.93 -22.55 5.02
C GLU A 310 20.61 -22.06 5.66
N ASN A 311 19.59 -22.93 5.68
CA ASN A 311 18.33 -22.61 6.32
C ASN A 311 18.41 -22.83 7.84
N LEU A 312 18.50 -21.74 8.61
CA LEU A 312 18.58 -21.79 10.07
C LEU A 312 17.21 -22.03 10.75
N ASN A 313 16.14 -22.14 9.97
CA ASN A 313 14.78 -22.38 10.44
C ASN A 313 14.47 -23.87 10.56
N SER A 314 14.99 -24.48 11.63
CA SER A 314 14.70 -25.90 11.90
C SER A 314 13.19 -26.18 11.94
N LYS A 315 12.79 -27.39 11.54
CA LYS A 315 11.38 -27.82 11.60
C LYS A 315 10.77 -27.68 12.99
N SER A 316 11.56 -27.93 14.04
CA SER A 316 11.12 -27.76 15.42
C SER A 316 10.81 -26.30 15.72
N TYR A 317 11.70 -25.38 15.33
CA TYR A 317 11.50 -23.94 15.54
C TYR A 317 10.25 -23.44 14.83
N LEU A 318 10.09 -23.76 13.54
CA LEU A 318 8.91 -23.36 12.77
C LEU A 318 7.61 -23.93 13.35
N ASN A 319 7.64 -25.17 13.86
CA ASN A 319 6.48 -25.77 14.51
C ASN A 319 6.11 -25.05 15.82
N THR A 320 7.09 -24.61 16.60
CA THR A 320 6.87 -23.82 17.82
C THR A 320 6.23 -22.46 17.49
N ILE A 321 6.79 -21.72 16.53
CA ILE A 321 6.21 -20.44 16.09
C ILE A 321 4.77 -20.64 15.59
N ARG A 322 4.57 -21.61 14.70
CA ARG A 322 3.23 -21.96 14.19
C ARG A 322 2.25 -22.26 15.32
N GLN A 323 2.66 -23.06 16.31
CA GLN A 323 1.79 -23.41 17.43
C GLN A 323 1.39 -22.17 18.23
N GLN A 324 2.35 -21.32 18.56
CA GLN A 324 2.10 -20.10 19.34
C GLN A 324 1.19 -19.12 18.58
N VAL A 325 1.42 -18.92 17.29
CA VAL A 325 0.55 -18.10 16.43
C VAL A 325 -0.87 -18.68 16.35
N CYS A 326 -1.01 -19.99 16.16
CA CYS A 326 -2.32 -20.63 16.12
C CYS A 326 -3.06 -20.55 17.47
N GLU A 327 -2.36 -20.61 18.60
CA GLU A 327 -2.93 -20.41 19.94
C GLU A 327 -3.42 -18.97 20.14
N ASN A 328 -2.65 -17.97 19.68
CA ASN A 328 -3.06 -16.57 19.67
C ASN A 328 -4.32 -16.37 18.82
N LEU A 329 -4.35 -16.89 17.58
CA LEU A 329 -5.52 -16.81 16.70
C LEU A 329 -6.76 -17.51 17.29
N SER A 330 -6.57 -18.61 18.00
CA SER A 330 -7.66 -19.32 18.68
C SER A 330 -8.21 -18.55 19.89
N SER A 331 -7.50 -17.52 20.37
CA SER A 331 -7.93 -16.65 21.47
C SER A 331 -8.83 -15.50 21.01
N ILE A 332 -8.99 -15.31 19.70
CA ILE A 332 -9.94 -14.35 19.13
C ILE A 332 -11.36 -14.85 19.44
N GLN A 333 -12.11 -14.09 20.24
CA GLN A 333 -13.55 -14.31 20.37
C GLN A 333 -14.19 -14.03 19.02
N HIS A 334 -14.85 -15.03 18.43
CA HIS A 334 -15.52 -14.98 17.13
C HIS A 334 -16.03 -13.57 16.74
N ALA A 335 -15.66 -13.11 15.54
CA ALA A 335 -15.92 -11.81 14.92
C ALA A 335 -16.86 -10.88 15.71
N PRO A 336 -16.33 -9.95 16.54
CA PRO A 336 -17.16 -8.98 17.24
C PRO A 336 -17.98 -8.15 16.24
N GLY A 337 -19.22 -7.82 16.61
CA GLY A 337 -20.08 -6.96 15.79
C GLY A 337 -19.49 -5.56 15.70
N VAL A 338 -18.95 -5.20 14.54
CA VAL A 338 -18.36 -3.88 14.32
C VAL A 338 -19.47 -2.88 13.98
N GLN A 339 -19.59 -1.82 14.77
CA GLN A 339 -20.47 -0.69 14.44
C GLN A 339 -19.80 0.16 13.35
N MET A 340 -20.37 0.17 12.15
CA MET A 340 -19.92 1.05 11.06
C MET A 340 -20.19 2.51 11.43
N HIS A 341 -19.24 3.40 11.15
CA HIS A 341 -19.43 4.84 11.26
C HIS A 341 -19.97 5.39 9.93
N GLU A 342 -20.88 6.37 9.97
CA GLU A 342 -21.34 7.05 8.76
C GLU A 342 -20.17 7.81 8.12
N VAL A 343 -19.85 7.45 6.88
CA VAL A 343 -18.81 8.10 6.08
C VAL A 343 -19.46 9.21 5.24
N PRO A 344 -18.88 10.43 5.17
CA PRO A 344 -19.36 11.47 4.26
C PRO A 344 -19.39 10.94 2.81
N PRO A 345 -20.38 11.36 1.98
CA PRO A 345 -20.50 10.86 0.62
C PRO A 345 -19.23 11.17 -0.19
N ASP A 346 -18.68 10.14 -0.83
CA ASP A 346 -17.55 10.29 -1.73
C ASP A 346 -17.92 11.24 -2.88
N PHE A 347 -17.17 12.34 -3.04
CA PHE A 347 -17.12 13.06 -4.32
C PHE A 347 -16.31 12.18 -5.30
N TYR A 348 -16.90 11.07 -5.73
CA TYR A 348 -16.45 10.36 -6.90
C TYR A 348 -16.99 11.10 -8.12
N ILE A 349 -16.12 11.87 -8.76
CA ILE A 349 -16.33 12.26 -10.15
C ILE A 349 -15.78 11.07 -10.94
N PRO A 350 -16.60 10.34 -11.71
CA PRO A 350 -16.09 9.32 -12.60
C PRO A 350 -15.01 9.95 -13.48
N ASP A 351 -13.78 9.47 -13.34
CA ASP A 351 -12.81 9.68 -14.41
C ASP A 351 -13.39 8.90 -15.59
N PHE A 352 -13.75 9.61 -16.66
CA PHE A 352 -14.16 8.98 -17.90
C PHE A 352 -13.05 8.02 -18.31
N ASP A 353 -13.39 6.75 -18.59
CA ASP A 353 -12.44 5.78 -19.14
C ASP A 353 -11.80 6.40 -20.39
N GLU A 354 -10.53 6.81 -20.30
CA GLU A 354 -9.76 7.27 -21.46
C GLU A 354 -9.60 6.12 -22.48
N ASP A 355 -9.73 4.87 -22.03
CA ASP A 355 -9.67 3.66 -22.85
C ASP A 355 -10.96 3.38 -23.64
N GLU A 356 -12.08 4.06 -23.35
CA GLU A 356 -13.35 3.94 -24.11
C GLU A 356 -13.49 4.97 -25.26
N GLN A 357 -12.55 5.93 -25.40
CA GLN A 357 -12.65 6.94 -26.45
C GLN A 357 -12.07 6.42 -27.78
N ASN A 358 -12.97 6.18 -28.74
CA ASN A 358 -12.59 6.02 -30.14
C ASN A 358 -11.94 7.33 -30.65
N PRO A 359 -10.66 7.35 -31.06
CA PRO A 359 -9.95 8.58 -31.43
C PRO A 359 -10.55 9.30 -32.66
N ASP A 360 -11.47 8.66 -33.39
CA ASP A 360 -12.12 9.21 -34.58
C ASP A 360 -13.53 9.79 -34.34
N GLU A 361 -14.07 9.75 -33.11
CA GLU A 361 -15.39 10.30 -32.81
C GLU A 361 -15.32 11.64 -32.06
N ARG A 362 -15.75 12.74 -32.70
CA ARG A 362 -15.92 14.03 -32.02
C ARG A 362 -17.17 14.00 -31.13
N VAL A 363 -16.96 14.13 -29.83
CA VAL A 363 -18.01 14.22 -28.81
C VAL A 363 -18.96 15.41 -29.09
N ASN A 364 -20.26 15.15 -28.91
CA ASN A 364 -21.36 16.03 -29.28
C ASN A 364 -21.42 17.30 -28.39
N ARG A 365 -21.70 18.46 -29.01
CA ARG A 365 -21.57 19.82 -28.47
C ARG A 365 -22.63 20.20 -27.40
N HIS A 366 -23.23 19.21 -26.74
CA HIS A 366 -24.24 19.39 -25.68
C HIS A 366 -23.69 19.13 -24.27
N ILE A 367 -22.43 18.72 -24.13
CA ILE A 367 -21.78 18.47 -22.82
C ILE A 367 -20.97 19.68 -22.34
N GLN A 368 -20.63 20.64 -23.22
CA GLN A 368 -19.88 21.84 -22.84
C GLN A 368 -20.68 22.88 -22.03
N ASP A 369 -22.02 22.83 -22.05
CA ASP A 369 -22.88 23.86 -21.47
C ASP A 369 -23.34 23.59 -20.02
N LYS A 370 -22.72 22.64 -19.31
CA LYS A 370 -22.92 22.46 -17.84
C LYS A 370 -21.81 23.05 -16.98
N HIS A 371 -20.94 23.88 -17.56
CA HIS A 371 -20.06 24.74 -16.79
C HIS A 371 -20.84 25.97 -16.31
N ILE A 372 -21.13 25.96 -15.00
CA ILE A 372 -21.66 27.03 -14.17
C ILE A 372 -21.24 28.41 -14.70
N GLN A 373 -22.20 29.16 -15.24
CA GLN A 373 -22.10 30.62 -15.37
C GLN A 373 -21.93 31.21 -13.96
N ARG A 374 -20.94 32.09 -13.79
CA ARG A 374 -20.74 32.88 -12.57
C ARG A 374 -21.64 34.11 -12.63
N ASP A 375 -22.27 34.45 -11.51
CA ASP A 375 -23.24 35.56 -11.37
C ASP A 375 -22.65 36.99 -11.47
N ASP A 376 -21.44 37.19 -12.01
CA ASP A 376 -20.73 38.48 -11.94
C ASP A 376 -20.25 39.05 -13.28
N GLU A 377 -20.88 38.73 -14.41
CA GLU A 377 -20.58 39.38 -15.70
C GLU A 377 -21.79 40.15 -16.25
N TYR A 378 -21.81 41.45 -15.99
CA TYR A 378 -22.56 42.42 -16.78
C TYR A 378 -21.93 42.50 -18.18
N TYR A 379 -22.67 42.08 -19.21
CA TYR A 379 -22.39 42.49 -20.60
C TYR A 379 -23.69 42.79 -21.37
N GLU A 380 -23.65 43.94 -22.06
CA GLU A 380 -24.69 44.59 -22.84
C GLU A 380 -24.87 43.97 -24.24
N GLY A 381 -26.13 43.92 -24.74
CA GLY A 381 -26.52 43.83 -26.16
C GLY A 381 -26.29 42.47 -26.85
N ASP A 382 -27.12 41.97 -27.78
CA ASP A 382 -28.15 42.58 -28.61
C ASP A 382 -29.14 41.50 -29.11
N ASN A 383 -30.37 41.95 -29.39
CA ASN A 383 -31.40 41.39 -30.28
C ASN A 383 -32.37 40.32 -29.74
N ASP A 384 -33.40 40.80 -29.05
CA ASP A 384 -34.74 40.23 -29.18
C ASP A 384 -35.43 40.87 -30.40
N ASN A 385 -35.80 40.02 -31.36
CA ASN A 385 -36.65 40.39 -32.47
C ASN A 385 -37.96 39.63 -32.28
N ASP A 386 -39.01 40.31 -31.82
CA ASP A 386 -40.38 39.83 -32.03
C ASP A 386 -41.31 40.99 -32.35
N GLN A 387 -41.97 40.84 -33.49
CA GLN A 387 -42.87 41.78 -34.13
C GLN A 387 -44.20 41.90 -33.37
N THR A 388 -44.78 43.11 -33.35
CA THR A 388 -46.23 43.31 -33.35
C THR A 388 -46.58 44.54 -34.22
N MET A 389 -47.83 44.55 -34.71
CA MET A 389 -48.28 45.01 -36.02
C MET A 389 -48.75 46.48 -36.10
N ASP A 390 -48.71 46.99 -37.34
CA ASP A 390 -49.54 48.03 -38.03
C ASP A 390 -50.37 49.05 -37.23
N ASP A 391 -50.20 50.34 -37.54
CA ASP A 391 -51.31 51.26 -37.87
C ASP A 391 -50.80 52.66 -38.32
N SER A 392 -51.45 53.19 -39.38
CA SER A 392 -51.46 54.59 -39.93
C SER A 392 -50.54 54.94 -41.09
#